data_AF-A0A1B6Z4Z9-F1
#
_entry.id   AF-A0A1B6Z4Z9-F1
#
_cell.length_a   1.000
_cell.length_b   1.000
_cell.length_c   1.000
_cell.angle_alpha   90.00
_cell.angle_beta   90.00
_cell.angle_gamma   90.00
#
_symmetry.space_group_name_H-M   'P 1'
#
loop_
_entity.id
_entity.type
_entity.pdbx_description
1 polymer ?
#
loop_
_entity_poly.entity_id
_entity_poly.type
_entity_poly.pdbx_seq_one_letter_code
_entity_poly.pdbx_strand_id
1 'polypeptide(L)'
;MWIKIAPVILVSAFMLNGCDAQEQEQMTPSSAVTDETMAEPEAKKTDSIDSDVTVALADEEKPALPNPLGIKPPRGKIAKCKITRADDIYQGPCRFQSEKGGSFSVDMDDISGIQDDIISIGVAIIEQDKAEVRGLTKDGINSRWGEAQRSETDRACWTGVDFEICAY
;
A
#
# COMPACT_ATOMS: atom_id res chain seq x y z
N MET A 1 54.40 -4.44 -4.07
CA MET A 1 54.55 -5.81 -4.59
C MET A 1 53.29 -6.11 -5.39
N TRP A 2 53.37 -6.02 -6.72
CA TRP A 2 52.24 -6.27 -7.62
C TRP A 2 52.18 -7.76 -7.96
N ILE A 3 51.02 -8.39 -7.74
CA ILE A 3 50.77 -9.77 -8.17
C ILE A 3 49.74 -9.75 -9.29
N LYS A 4 50.10 -10.53 -10.31
CA LYS A 4 49.58 -10.58 -11.68
C LYS A 4 48.16 -11.13 -11.74
N ILE A 5 47.36 -10.53 -12.62
CA ILE A 5 46.12 -11.07 -13.17
C ILE A 5 46.49 -12.19 -14.16
N ALA A 6 45.78 -13.31 -14.12
CA ALA A 6 45.47 -14.09 -15.33
C ALA A 6 44.15 -14.89 -15.16
N PRO A 7 43.33 -15.02 -16.22
CA PRO A 7 41.94 -15.48 -16.18
C PRO A 7 41.82 -16.97 -16.52
N VAL A 8 40.84 -17.68 -15.95
CA VAL A 8 40.49 -19.03 -16.44
C VAL A 8 38.98 -19.28 -16.39
N ILE A 9 38.39 -19.14 -17.59
CA ILE A 9 37.45 -20.06 -18.26
C ILE A 9 36.06 -20.28 -17.62
N LEU A 10 35.14 -19.58 -18.28
CA LEU A 10 33.72 -19.84 -18.50
C LEU A 10 33.47 -21.30 -18.94
N VAL A 11 32.61 -22.03 -18.22
CA VAL A 11 31.86 -23.18 -18.78
C VAL A 11 30.40 -23.00 -18.43
N SER A 12 29.66 -22.51 -19.43
CA SER A 12 28.20 -22.48 -19.44
C SER A 12 27.66 -23.90 -19.58
N ALA A 13 26.85 -24.34 -18.61
CA ALA A 13 25.97 -25.50 -18.79
C ALA A 13 24.54 -24.99 -18.97
N PHE A 14 24.20 -24.67 -20.22
CA PHE A 14 22.81 -24.56 -20.68
C PHE A 14 22.25 -25.99 -20.76
N MET A 15 21.39 -26.36 -19.82
CA MET A 15 20.48 -27.50 -19.99
C MET A 15 19.13 -26.96 -20.46
N LEU A 16 18.95 -26.94 -21.77
CA LEU A 16 17.64 -26.98 -22.41
C LEU A 16 17.15 -28.42 -22.35
N ASN A 17 15.96 -28.67 -21.80
CA ASN A 17 14.98 -29.66 -22.28
C ASN A 17 13.81 -29.72 -21.30
N GLY A 18 12.60 -29.47 -21.81
CA GLY A 18 11.35 -29.76 -21.08
C GLY A 18 10.21 -28.80 -21.37
N CYS A 19 9.84 -28.61 -22.63
CA CYS A 19 8.43 -28.38 -22.95
C CYS A 19 7.70 -29.68 -22.65
N ASP A 20 6.69 -29.68 -21.77
CA ASP A 20 5.51 -30.51 -21.99
C ASP A 20 4.29 -30.06 -21.19
N ALA A 21 3.17 -30.03 -21.92
CA ALA A 21 1.78 -30.11 -21.52
C ALA A 21 1.23 -29.14 -20.44
N GLN A 22 0.62 -28.06 -20.92
CA GLN A 22 -0.56 -27.49 -20.26
C GLN A 22 -1.76 -28.42 -20.48
N GLU A 23 -2.30 -29.01 -19.41
CA GLU A 23 -3.61 -29.64 -19.42
C GLU A 23 -4.67 -28.58 -19.09
N GLN A 24 -5.46 -28.23 -20.10
CA GLN A 24 -6.61 -27.34 -19.99
C GLN A 24 -7.84 -28.17 -19.62
N GLU A 25 -8.27 -28.15 -18.36
CA GLU A 25 -9.60 -28.62 -18.01
C GLU A 25 -10.65 -27.58 -18.44
N GLN A 26 -11.32 -27.91 -19.54
CA GLN A 26 -12.48 -27.19 -20.05
C GLN A 26 -13.68 -27.42 -19.12
N MET A 27 -14.05 -26.42 -18.33
CA MET A 27 -15.36 -26.39 -17.68
C MET A 27 -16.38 -25.70 -18.60
N THR A 28 -17.39 -26.48 -18.96
CA THR A 28 -18.55 -26.13 -19.78
C THR A 28 -19.47 -25.10 -19.11
N PRO A 29 -20.06 -24.14 -19.84
CA PRO A 29 -21.13 -23.30 -19.33
C PRO A 29 -22.47 -24.05 -19.38
N SER A 30 -23.10 -24.23 -18.22
CA SER A 30 -24.49 -24.72 -18.12
C SER A 30 -25.39 -23.56 -17.69
N SER A 31 -26.01 -22.92 -18.67
CA SER A 31 -27.11 -21.96 -18.48
C SER A 31 -28.43 -22.69 -18.29
N ALA A 32 -29.15 -22.33 -17.23
CA ALA A 32 -30.61 -22.23 -17.08
C ALA A 32 -30.88 -22.05 -15.55
N VAL A 33 -31.72 -21.17 -15.02
CA VAL A 33 -33.17 -21.00 -15.22
C VAL A 33 -33.62 -19.72 -14.45
N THR A 34 -34.46 -18.92 -15.11
CA THR A 34 -35.57 -18.00 -14.68
C THR A 34 -35.38 -16.84 -13.68
N ASP A 35 -35.61 -15.65 -14.25
CA ASP A 35 -36.56 -14.59 -13.88
C ASP A 35 -37.67 -14.95 -12.87
N GLU A 36 -37.79 -14.21 -11.74
CA GLU A 36 -39.05 -13.83 -11.08
C GLU A 36 -38.85 -12.53 -10.24
N THR A 37 -39.19 -11.39 -10.84
CA THR A 37 -40.18 -10.38 -10.38
C THR A 37 -40.38 -10.07 -8.88
N MET A 38 -40.10 -8.79 -8.56
CA MET A 38 -40.71 -7.85 -7.57
C MET A 38 -40.81 -8.21 -6.09
N ALA A 39 -40.16 -7.38 -5.25
CA ALA A 39 -40.86 -6.55 -4.26
C ALA A 39 -39.93 -5.46 -3.69
N GLU A 40 -40.37 -4.22 -3.89
CA GLU A 40 -39.85 -2.99 -3.31
C GLU A 40 -40.18 -2.94 -1.81
N PRO A 41 -39.20 -2.80 -0.89
CA PRO A 41 -39.51 -2.46 0.49
C PRO A 41 -39.49 -0.93 0.67
N GLU A 42 -40.66 -0.41 1.01
CA GLU A 42 -40.93 0.98 1.34
C GLU A 42 -39.94 1.53 2.37
N ALA A 43 -39.29 2.65 2.02
CA ALA A 43 -38.45 3.42 2.92
C ALA A 43 -39.33 4.18 3.94
N LYS A 44 -39.44 3.64 5.16
CA LYS A 44 -40.04 4.35 6.29
C LYS A 44 -39.03 5.32 6.92
N LYS A 45 -39.26 6.61 6.68
CA LYS A 45 -38.77 7.76 7.45
C LYS A 45 -39.20 7.64 8.92
N THR A 46 -38.29 7.76 9.89
CA THR A 46 -38.59 8.33 11.22
C THR A 46 -37.29 8.76 11.92
N ASP A 47 -37.19 10.09 12.05
CA ASP A 47 -36.71 10.91 13.17
C ASP A 47 -35.35 10.69 13.84
N SER A 48 -34.58 11.77 13.75
CA SER A 48 -33.69 12.35 14.76
C SER A 48 -34.12 12.05 16.20
N ILE A 49 -33.14 11.82 17.09
CA ILE A 49 -32.96 12.60 18.33
C ILE A 49 -31.57 12.31 18.92
N ASP A 50 -30.96 13.42 19.29
CA ASP A 50 -29.78 13.66 20.12
C ASP A 50 -29.75 12.84 21.42
N SER A 51 -28.59 12.35 21.80
CA SER A 51 -28.21 12.22 23.22
C SER A 51 -26.68 12.30 23.33
N ASP A 52 -26.23 13.54 23.52
CA ASP A 52 -25.23 13.96 24.49
C ASP A 52 -24.70 12.87 25.46
N VAL A 53 -23.37 12.81 25.63
CA VAL A 53 -22.66 12.97 26.92
C VAL A 53 -21.25 12.35 26.86
N THR A 54 -20.28 13.26 26.69
CA THR A 54 -18.97 13.43 27.37
C THR A 54 -17.90 12.32 27.35
N VAL A 55 -16.59 12.58 27.44
CA VAL A 55 -15.60 13.66 27.18
C VAL A 55 -14.26 13.01 27.57
N ALA A 56 -13.16 13.58 27.05
CA ALA A 56 -11.76 13.45 27.50
C ALA A 56 -10.91 12.48 26.65
N LEU A 57 -9.76 12.86 26.09
CA LEU A 57 -8.87 13.99 26.36
C LEU A 57 -8.34 14.53 25.02
N ALA A 58 -8.54 15.82 24.78
CA ALA A 58 -7.88 16.52 23.69
C ALA A 58 -6.48 16.93 24.17
N ASP A 59 -5.44 16.44 23.49
CA ASP A 59 -4.11 17.03 23.57
C ASP A 59 -4.20 18.50 23.16
N GLU A 60 -3.54 19.36 23.93
CA GLU A 60 -3.51 20.80 23.70
C GLU A 60 -2.80 21.14 22.38
N GLU A 61 -3.58 21.25 21.31
CA GLU A 61 -3.10 21.83 20.07
C GLU A 61 -3.13 23.36 20.21
N LYS A 62 -1.92 23.94 20.28
CA LYS A 62 -1.62 25.37 20.22
C LYS A 62 -2.57 26.10 19.24
N PRO A 63 -3.17 27.25 19.59
CA PRO A 63 -4.14 27.91 18.74
C PRO A 63 -3.54 28.24 17.36
N ALA A 64 -3.98 27.50 16.34
CA ALA A 64 -3.71 27.87 14.96
C ALA A 64 -4.48 29.16 14.65
N LEU A 65 -3.80 30.16 14.10
CA LEU A 65 -4.43 31.32 13.49
C LEU A 65 -5.55 30.86 12.54
N PRO A 66 -6.69 31.57 12.46
CA PRO A 66 -7.78 31.17 11.58
C PRO A 66 -7.27 31.03 10.14
N ASN A 67 -7.46 29.86 9.53
CA ASN A 67 -7.10 29.67 8.14
C ASN A 67 -8.04 30.54 7.27
N PRO A 68 -7.53 31.59 6.59
CA PRO A 68 -8.35 32.52 5.81
C PRO A 68 -9.07 31.87 4.63
N LEU A 69 -8.69 30.65 4.25
CA LEU A 69 -9.26 29.90 3.14
C LEU A 69 -10.08 28.68 3.59
N GLY A 70 -10.18 28.42 4.90
CA GLY A 70 -10.84 27.21 5.41
C GLY A 70 -10.18 25.89 4.98
N ILE A 71 -8.97 25.94 4.41
CA ILE A 71 -8.25 24.75 3.92
C ILE A 71 -7.72 23.97 5.13
N LYS A 72 -8.37 22.87 5.51
CA LYS A 72 -7.79 22.00 6.53
C LYS A 72 -6.39 21.57 6.05
N PRO A 73 -5.32 21.73 6.85
CA PRO A 73 -4.01 21.25 6.46
C PRO A 73 -4.09 19.74 6.15
N PRO A 74 -3.29 19.25 5.18
CA PRO A 74 -3.26 17.82 4.87
C PRO A 74 -2.98 17.04 6.17
N ARG A 75 -3.79 16.01 6.41
CA ARG A 75 -3.68 15.17 7.61
C ARG A 75 -2.33 14.44 7.60
N GLY A 76 -1.86 14.05 8.78
CA GLY A 76 -0.64 13.27 8.94
C GLY A 76 0.54 14.07 9.48
N LYS A 77 1.59 13.32 9.83
CA LYS A 77 2.84 13.84 10.40
C LYS A 77 3.97 13.64 9.39
N ILE A 78 4.94 14.54 9.38
CA ILE A 78 6.15 14.31 8.59
C ILE A 78 6.98 13.24 9.30
N ALA A 79 7.35 12.21 8.56
CA ALA A 79 8.16 11.08 8.98
C ALA A 79 9.36 10.92 8.02
N LYS A 80 10.36 10.14 8.43
CA LYS A 80 11.41 9.71 7.50
C LYS A 80 10.96 8.41 6.85
N CYS A 81 10.94 8.36 5.53
CA CYS A 81 10.62 7.13 4.79
C CYS A 81 11.83 6.57 4.05
N LYS A 82 11.85 5.25 3.92
CA LYS A 82 12.65 4.51 2.94
C LYS A 82 11.73 3.56 2.21
N ILE A 83 11.67 3.67 0.88
CA ILE A 83 10.86 2.81 0.03
C ILE A 83 11.78 2.19 -1.02
N THR A 84 11.71 0.88 -1.16
CA THR A 84 12.40 0.16 -2.23
C THR A 84 11.38 -0.56 -3.08
N ARG A 85 11.60 -0.60 -4.39
CA ARG A 85 10.78 -1.36 -5.33
C ARG A 85 11.65 -1.74 -6.52
N ALA A 86 11.79 -3.03 -6.80
CA ALA A 86 12.77 -3.54 -7.75
C ALA A 86 14.17 -2.93 -7.47
N ASP A 87 14.74 -2.18 -8.42
CA ASP A 87 16.06 -1.56 -8.29
C ASP A 87 16.01 -0.09 -7.80
N ASP A 88 14.81 0.45 -7.57
CA ASP A 88 14.63 1.85 -7.18
C ASP A 88 14.59 2.01 -5.66
N ILE A 89 15.14 3.14 -5.19
CA ILE A 89 15.20 3.48 -3.77
C ILE A 89 14.84 4.95 -3.57
N TYR A 90 13.76 5.18 -2.84
CA TYR A 90 13.45 6.48 -2.25
C TYR A 90 13.90 6.54 -0.80
N GLN A 91 14.54 7.64 -0.42
CA GLN A 91 14.85 7.98 0.98
C GLN A 91 14.60 9.47 1.19
N GLY A 92 13.62 9.81 2.00
CA GLY A 92 13.22 11.21 2.14
C GLY A 92 12.09 11.43 3.14
N PRO A 93 11.68 12.71 3.32
CA PRO A 93 10.53 13.04 4.13
C PRO A 93 9.24 12.60 3.46
N CYS A 94 8.38 11.91 4.19
CA CYS A 94 7.05 11.53 3.75
C CYS A 94 6.01 12.03 4.75
N ARG A 95 4.77 12.14 4.30
CA ARG A 95 3.63 12.41 5.16
C ARG A 95 2.98 11.10 5.56
N PHE A 96 3.18 10.70 6.81
CA PHE A 96 2.57 9.52 7.40
C PHE A 96 1.18 9.82 7.93
N GLN A 97 0.19 9.06 7.50
CA GLN A 97 -1.19 9.14 7.96
C GLN A 97 -1.60 7.82 8.60
N SER A 98 -1.85 7.83 9.91
CA SER A 98 -2.40 6.66 10.60
C SER A 98 -3.88 6.48 10.28
N GLU A 99 -4.28 5.23 10.06
CA GLU A 99 -5.66 4.82 9.80
C GLU A 99 -6.13 3.81 10.87
N LYS A 100 -7.39 3.39 10.77
CA LYS A 100 -7.98 2.45 11.72
C LYS A 100 -7.27 1.09 11.64
N GLY A 101 -7.13 0.42 12.78
CA GLY A 101 -6.59 -0.94 12.85
C GLY A 101 -5.08 -1.04 12.65
N GLY A 102 -4.36 0.08 12.74
CA GLY A 102 -2.91 0.12 12.54
C GLY A 102 -2.48 0.24 11.08
N SER A 103 -3.44 0.26 10.15
CA SER A 103 -3.19 0.62 8.74
C SER A 103 -2.69 2.05 8.64
N PHE A 104 -2.03 2.37 7.55
CA PHE A 104 -1.52 3.71 7.31
C PHE A 104 -1.29 3.97 5.83
N SER A 105 -1.10 5.24 5.50
CA SER A 105 -0.60 5.70 4.22
C SER A 105 0.64 6.56 4.39
N VAL A 106 1.51 6.54 3.39
CA VAL A 106 2.63 7.47 3.25
C VAL A 106 2.51 8.19 1.91
N ASP A 107 2.47 9.52 1.98
CA ASP A 107 2.47 10.36 0.79
C ASP A 107 3.84 11.02 0.63
N MET A 108 4.31 11.11 -0.61
CA MET A 108 5.58 11.73 -0.96
C MET A 108 5.30 13.04 -1.70
N ASP A 109 5.83 14.15 -1.18
CA ASP A 109 5.67 15.46 -1.81
C ASP A 109 6.57 15.61 -3.06
N ASP A 110 7.68 14.86 -3.12
CA ASP A 110 8.61 14.78 -4.26
C ASP A 110 8.94 13.32 -4.55
N ILE A 111 8.91 12.94 -5.83
CA ILE A 111 8.94 11.55 -6.31
C ILE A 111 10.21 11.25 -7.11
N SER A 112 11.23 12.08 -6.95
CA SER A 112 12.52 11.80 -7.53
C SER A 112 13.09 10.51 -6.89
N GLY A 113 13.15 9.41 -7.65
CA GLY A 113 13.89 8.21 -7.27
C GLY A 113 13.13 6.87 -7.28
N ILE A 114 11.83 6.82 -7.59
CA ILE A 114 11.13 5.56 -7.89
C ILE A 114 10.43 5.66 -9.25
N GLN A 115 10.50 4.59 -10.05
CA GLN A 115 9.74 4.42 -11.27
C GLN A 115 8.24 4.63 -11.02
N ASP A 116 7.53 5.06 -12.07
CA ASP A 116 6.09 5.30 -12.11
C ASP A 116 5.57 6.51 -11.30
N ASP A 117 6.43 7.39 -10.76
CA ASP A 117 5.96 8.61 -10.10
C ASP A 117 4.91 8.33 -8.99
N ILE A 118 5.18 7.35 -8.12
CA ILE A 118 4.33 6.99 -6.97
C ILE A 118 4.19 8.16 -5.98
N ILE A 119 2.97 8.69 -5.82
CA ILE A 119 2.65 9.79 -4.89
C ILE A 119 2.19 9.31 -3.53
N SER A 120 1.63 8.10 -3.45
CA SER A 120 1.02 7.59 -2.22
C SER A 120 1.13 6.07 -2.17
N ILE A 121 1.42 5.55 -0.98
CA ILE A 121 1.44 4.12 -0.69
C ILE A 121 0.53 3.87 0.50
N GLY A 122 -0.43 2.98 0.32
CA GLY A 122 -1.30 2.48 1.39
C GLY A 122 -0.85 1.12 1.87
N VAL A 123 -0.76 0.96 3.19
CA VAL A 123 -0.45 -0.28 3.89
C VAL A 123 -1.66 -0.65 4.75
N ALA A 124 -2.44 -1.62 4.27
CA ALA A 124 -3.65 -2.07 4.94
C ALA A 124 -3.36 -3.32 5.77
N ILE A 125 -3.44 -3.24 7.09
CA ILE A 125 -3.25 -4.40 7.97
C ILE A 125 -4.42 -5.37 7.78
N ILE A 126 -4.11 -6.61 7.38
CA ILE A 126 -5.10 -7.66 7.14
C ILE A 126 -5.10 -8.72 8.25
N GLU A 127 -3.97 -8.95 8.89
CA GLU A 127 -3.84 -9.77 10.10
C GLU A 127 -2.60 -9.33 10.90
N GLN A 128 -2.34 -9.97 12.03
CA GLN A 128 -1.19 -9.64 12.85
C GLN A 128 0.11 -9.76 12.04
N ASP A 129 0.87 -8.67 11.99
CA ASP A 129 2.14 -8.57 11.28
C ASP A 129 2.06 -8.78 9.76
N LYS A 130 0.86 -8.74 9.17
CA LYS A 130 0.67 -8.87 7.71
C LYS A 130 -0.22 -7.76 7.15
N ALA A 131 0.17 -7.22 6.01
CA ALA A 131 -0.54 -6.15 5.33
C ALA A 131 -0.70 -6.42 3.83
N GLU A 132 -1.68 -5.75 3.21
CA GLU A 132 -1.81 -5.61 1.77
C GLU A 132 -1.36 -4.21 1.36
N VAL A 133 -0.48 -4.13 0.37
CA VAL A 133 0.13 -2.86 -0.06
C VAL A 133 -0.38 -2.44 -1.44
N ARG A 134 -0.70 -1.16 -1.56
CA ARG A 134 -1.13 -0.52 -2.80
C ARG A 134 -0.34 0.76 -3.04
N GLY A 135 0.02 1.03 -4.28
CA GLY A 135 0.62 2.28 -4.72
C GLY A 135 -0.32 3.06 -5.62
N LEU A 136 -0.25 4.40 -5.54
CA LEU A 136 -0.93 5.34 -6.41
C LEU A 136 0.12 6.22 -7.10
N THR A 137 0.08 6.29 -8.43
CA THR A 137 0.96 7.16 -9.24
C THR A 137 0.38 8.56 -9.42
N LYS A 138 1.20 9.53 -9.84
CA LYS A 138 0.76 10.87 -10.26
C LYS A 138 -0.35 10.83 -11.32
N ASP A 139 -0.30 9.84 -12.21
CA ASP A 139 -1.28 9.64 -13.29
C ASP A 139 -2.59 8.97 -12.80
N GLY A 140 -2.71 8.71 -11.49
CA GLY A 140 -3.89 8.10 -10.89
C GLY A 140 -3.94 6.57 -11.06
N ILE A 141 -2.85 5.93 -11.47
CA ILE A 141 -2.78 4.48 -11.60
C ILE A 141 -2.67 3.89 -10.19
N ASN A 142 -3.70 3.13 -9.78
CA ASN A 142 -3.71 2.40 -8.52
C ASN A 142 -3.29 0.95 -8.78
N SER A 143 -2.14 0.55 -8.24
CA SER A 143 -1.60 -0.80 -8.40
C SER A 143 -1.54 -1.52 -7.06
N ARG A 144 -2.02 -2.76 -7.06
CA ARG A 144 -1.84 -3.68 -5.94
C ARG A 144 -0.43 -4.27 -6.02
N TRP A 145 0.42 -3.92 -5.06
CA TRP A 145 1.79 -4.45 -5.00
C TRP A 145 1.80 -5.84 -4.37
N GLY A 146 0.90 -6.09 -3.41
CA GLY A 146 0.65 -7.39 -2.83
C GLY A 146 0.87 -7.41 -1.32
N GLU A 147 1.05 -8.63 -0.80
CA GLU A 147 1.20 -8.85 0.64
C GLU A 147 2.58 -8.40 1.13
N ALA A 148 2.61 -7.87 2.35
CA ALA A 148 3.83 -7.50 3.05
C ALA A 148 3.83 -8.03 4.48
N GLN A 149 4.98 -8.52 4.93
CA GLN A 149 5.23 -8.95 6.29
C GLN A 149 5.90 -7.82 7.07
N ARG A 150 5.46 -7.58 8.30
CA ARG A 150 6.14 -6.64 9.19
C ARG A 150 7.51 -7.21 9.57
N SER A 151 8.57 -6.43 9.38
CA SER A 151 9.92 -6.86 9.74
C SER A 151 10.06 -7.10 11.24
N GLU A 152 10.78 -8.16 11.61
CA GLU A 152 11.08 -8.51 13.01
C GLU A 152 12.24 -7.67 13.57
N THR A 153 13.15 -7.22 12.71
CA THR A 153 14.35 -6.47 13.10
C THR A 153 14.12 -4.97 13.11
N ASP A 154 13.30 -4.47 12.18
CA ASP A 154 12.91 -3.05 12.11
C ASP A 154 11.39 -2.94 11.99
N ARG A 155 10.72 -2.69 13.12
CA ARG A 155 9.26 -2.66 13.21
C ARG A 155 8.63 -1.46 12.47
N ALA A 156 9.43 -0.53 11.95
CA ALA A 156 8.98 0.51 11.03
C ALA A 156 8.79 0.00 9.59
N CYS A 157 9.38 -1.15 9.25
CA CYS A 157 9.43 -1.69 7.90
C CYS A 157 8.41 -2.81 7.64
N TRP A 158 7.90 -2.80 6.42
CA TRP A 158 7.02 -3.81 5.83
C TRP A 158 7.66 -4.30 4.55
N THR A 159 7.89 -5.61 4.44
CA THR A 159 8.64 -6.23 3.35
C THR A 159 7.72 -7.12 2.54
N GLY A 160 7.60 -6.83 1.25
CA GLY A 160 6.93 -7.66 0.25
C GLY A 160 7.92 -8.49 -0.56
N VAL A 161 7.45 -9.07 -1.67
CA VAL A 161 8.28 -9.92 -2.54
C VAL A 161 9.36 -9.10 -3.26
N ASP A 162 9.01 -7.92 -3.76
CA ASP A 162 9.85 -7.06 -4.59
C ASP A 162 9.87 -5.59 -4.12
N PHE A 163 9.39 -5.34 -2.89
CA PHE A 163 9.36 -4.01 -2.29
C PHE A 163 9.59 -4.03 -0.78
N GLU A 164 9.99 -2.88 -0.23
CA GLU A 164 10.07 -2.64 1.22
C GLU A 164 9.61 -1.20 1.50
N ILE A 165 8.80 -1.02 2.55
CA ILE A 165 8.29 0.29 2.98
C ILE A 165 8.62 0.48 4.45
N CYS A 166 9.45 1.45 4.76
CA CYS A 166 9.80 1.85 6.13
C CYS A 166 9.33 3.28 6.39
N ALA A 167 8.66 3.50 7.53
CA ALA A 167 8.24 4.82 8.00
C ALA A 167 8.65 5.04 9.47
N TYR A 168 9.57 5.97 9.71
CA TYR A 168 10.24 6.25 10.99
C TYR A 168 9.72 7.52 11.68
#